data_AF-A0A357V7X3-F1
#
_entry.id   AF-A0A357V7X3-F1
#
_cell.length_a   1.000
_cell.length_b   1.000
_cell.length_c   1.000
_cell.angle_alpha   90.00
_cell.angle_beta   90.00
_cell.angle_gamma   90.00
#
_symmetry.space_group_name_H-M   'P 1'
#
loop_
_entity.id
_entity.type
_entity.pdbx_description
1 polymer ?
#
loop_
_entity_poly.entity_id
_entity_poly.type
_entity_poly.pdbx_seq_one_letter_code
_entity_poly.pdbx_strand_id
1 'polypeptide(L)'
;MAEFATLALSTAISTGLSAVQKQAAAKQQAAQVETQRRQQVAQINQQQEIETKRRREQLRQAQAAQRARFAGGGINASSGSASSLLSGLARQVDEAIADTSSLNKLRIDGINSSAAAQRASLLSKPRETLLGGFSDILTAGIGPKGLNLFGK
;
A
#
# COMPACT_ATOMS: atom_id res chain seq x y z
N MET A 1 -53.80 4.58 -19.82
CA MET A 1 -52.74 3.55 -20.00
C MET A 1 -51.42 4.11 -20.55
N ALA A 2 -51.21 5.44 -20.66
CA ALA A 2 -50.00 6.02 -21.25
C ALA A 2 -49.04 6.69 -20.24
N GLU A 3 -49.41 6.81 -18.96
CA GLU A 3 -48.64 7.60 -17.99
C GLU A 3 -47.61 6.79 -17.18
N PHE A 4 -47.66 5.45 -17.21
CA PHE A 4 -46.75 4.60 -16.44
C PHE A 4 -45.43 4.28 -17.15
N ALA A 5 -45.35 4.47 -18.47
CA ALA A 5 -44.12 4.20 -19.24
C ALA A 5 -43.05 5.28 -19.04
N THR A 6 -43.47 6.52 -18.76
CA THR A 6 -42.59 7.69 -18.68
C THR A 6 -41.76 7.74 -17.39
N LEU A 7 -42.25 7.12 -16.30
CA LEU A 7 -41.59 7.11 -15.00
C LEU A 7 -40.52 6.01 -14.84
N ALA A 8 -40.61 4.92 -15.62
CA ALA A 8 -39.62 3.84 -15.59
C ALA A 8 -38.34 4.20 -16.39
N LEU A 9 -38.45 5.05 -17.41
CA LEU A 9 -37.32 5.44 -18.25
C LEU A 9 -36.42 6.49 -17.56
N SER A 10 -36.99 7.37 -16.72
CA SER A 10 -36.26 8.42 -16.03
C SER A 10 -35.35 7.91 -14.90
N THR A 11 -35.67 6.76 -14.29
CA THR A 11 -34.88 6.12 -13.23
C THR A 11 -33.72 5.27 -13.77
N ALA A 12 -33.83 4.72 -14.97
CA ALA A 12 -32.71 4.02 -15.63
C ALA A 12 -31.58 5.00 -16.02
N ILE A 13 -31.92 6.22 -16.45
CA ILE A 13 -30.94 7.25 -16.85
C ILE A 13 -30.18 7.80 -15.63
N SER A 14 -30.83 8.00 -14.49
CA SER A 14 -30.18 8.51 -13.27
C SER A 14 -29.20 7.51 -12.64
N THR A 15 -29.45 6.21 -12.83
CA THR A 15 -28.59 5.13 -12.30
C THR A 15 -27.32 4.97 -13.14
N GLY A 16 -27.40 5.11 -14.48
CA GLY A 16 -26.23 5.07 -15.37
C GLY A 16 -25.26 6.23 -15.14
N LEU A 17 -25.78 7.44 -14.94
CA LEU A 17 -24.94 8.63 -14.68
C LEU A 17 -24.22 8.54 -13.32
N SER A 18 -24.90 7.99 -12.31
CA SER A 18 -24.33 7.77 -10.98
C SER A 18 -23.23 6.71 -10.97
N ALA A 19 -23.35 5.67 -11.79
CA ALA A 19 -22.31 4.64 -11.95
C ALA A 19 -21.04 5.20 -12.60
N VAL A 20 -21.18 6.05 -13.62
CA VAL A 20 -20.05 6.72 -14.30
C VAL A 20 -19.31 7.68 -13.37
N GLN A 21 -20.05 8.48 -12.58
CA GLN A 21 -19.44 9.37 -11.58
C GLN A 21 -18.70 8.60 -10.47
N LYS A 22 -19.27 7.50 -9.97
CA LYS A 22 -18.61 6.64 -8.98
C LYS A 22 -17.35 5.97 -9.54
N GLN A 23 -17.38 5.55 -10.81
CA GLN A 23 -16.21 4.97 -11.47
C GLN A 23 -15.10 6.00 -11.68
N ALA A 24 -15.44 7.25 -12.02
CA ALA A 24 -14.48 8.35 -12.10
C ALA A 24 -13.85 8.68 -10.73
N ALA A 25 -14.66 8.73 -9.67
CA ALA A 25 -14.18 8.95 -8.31
C ALA A 25 -13.26 7.81 -7.81
N ALA A 26 -13.62 6.56 -8.10
CA ALA A 26 -12.78 5.39 -7.76
C ALA A 26 -11.44 5.40 -8.50
N LYS A 27 -11.42 5.80 -9.78
CA LYS A 27 -10.18 5.98 -10.56
C LYS A 27 -9.29 7.07 -9.98
N GLN A 28 -9.86 8.21 -9.58
CA GLN A 28 -9.11 9.30 -8.94
C GLN A 28 -8.51 8.85 -7.59
N GLN A 29 -9.29 8.16 -6.75
CA GLN A 29 -8.79 7.62 -5.48
C GLN A 29 -7.67 6.59 -5.70
N ALA A 30 -7.82 5.68 -6.67
CA ALA A 30 -6.77 4.71 -7.00
C ALA A 30 -5.47 5.36 -7.51
N ALA A 31 -5.57 6.47 -8.24
CA ALA A 31 -4.41 7.25 -8.71
C ALA A 31 -3.70 7.98 -7.56
N GLN A 32 -4.44 8.48 -6.57
CA GLN A 32 -3.86 9.09 -5.38
C GLN A 32 -3.11 8.07 -4.52
N VAL A 33 -3.70 6.90 -4.28
CA VAL A 33 -3.06 5.79 -3.56
C VAL A 33 -1.78 5.35 -4.26
N GLU A 34 -1.79 5.27 -5.60
CA GLU A 34 -0.60 4.93 -6.37
C GLU A 34 0.52 5.96 -6.25
N THR A 35 0.16 7.25 -6.28
CA THR A 35 1.13 8.34 -6.15
C THR A 35 1.77 8.34 -4.76
N GLN A 36 0.96 8.19 -3.71
CA GLN A 36 1.46 8.08 -2.33
C GLN A 36 2.37 6.87 -2.14
N ARG A 37 1.98 5.70 -2.69
CA ARG A 37 2.80 4.48 -2.68
C ARG A 37 4.16 4.72 -3.30
N ARG A 38 4.21 5.32 -4.50
CA ARG A 38 5.48 5.62 -5.19
C ARG A 38 6.35 6.58 -4.39
N GLN A 39 5.77 7.62 -3.80
CA GLN A 39 6.51 8.57 -2.97
C GLN A 39 7.09 7.89 -1.72
N GLN A 40 6.32 7.05 -1.04
CA GLN A 40 6.79 6.31 0.14
C GLN A 40 7.93 5.34 -0.20
N VAL A 41 7.79 4.57 -1.28
CA VAL A 41 8.85 3.65 -1.74
C VAL A 41 10.10 4.43 -2.15
N ALA A 42 9.95 5.55 -2.87
CA ALA A 42 11.08 6.40 -3.25
C ALA A 42 11.80 6.98 -2.01
N GLN A 43 11.06 7.42 -0.99
CA GLN A 43 11.64 7.89 0.26
C GLN A 43 12.40 6.79 1.00
N ILE A 44 11.85 5.57 1.09
CA ILE A 44 12.52 4.43 1.73
C ILE A 44 13.83 4.12 1.01
N ASN A 45 13.80 4.05 -0.32
CA ASN A 45 15.00 3.78 -1.13
C ASN A 45 16.07 4.88 -0.93
N GLN A 46 15.65 6.15 -0.96
CA GLN A 46 16.57 7.27 -0.75
C GLN A 46 17.19 7.26 0.65
N GLN A 47 16.40 6.97 1.69
CA GLN A 47 16.90 6.84 3.06
C GLN A 47 17.87 5.67 3.17
N GLN A 48 17.57 4.53 2.57
CA GLN A 48 18.45 3.36 2.55
C GLN A 48 19.81 3.67 1.91
N GLU A 49 19.84 4.40 0.80
CA GLU A 49 21.10 4.80 0.15
C GLU A 49 21.94 5.71 1.05
N ILE A 50 21.32 6.70 1.69
CA ILE A 50 22.01 7.63 2.59
C ILE A 50 22.57 6.87 3.80
N GLU A 51 21.77 6.01 4.42
CA GLU A 51 22.20 5.21 5.57
C GLU A 51 23.33 4.24 5.20
N THR A 52 23.23 3.58 4.04
CA THR A 52 24.28 2.66 3.57
C THR A 52 25.59 3.41 3.35
N LYS A 53 25.54 4.59 2.71
CA LYS A 53 26.72 5.45 2.53
C LYS A 53 27.30 5.87 3.88
N ARG A 54 26.45 6.32 4.82
CA ARG A 54 26.87 6.73 6.16
C ARG A 54 27.54 5.58 6.92
N ARG A 55 26.97 4.37 6.90
CA ARG A 55 27.54 3.19 7.58
C ARG A 55 28.89 2.78 6.99
N ARG A 56 29.03 2.80 5.66
CA ARG A 56 30.32 2.52 5.00
C ARG A 56 31.38 3.56 5.34
N GLU A 57 31.00 4.82 5.43
CA GLU A 57 31.92 5.88 5.81
C GLU A 57 32.34 5.76 7.28
N GLN A 58 31.40 5.47 8.18
CA GLN A 58 31.70 5.16 9.58
C GLN A 58 32.63 3.94 9.72
N LEU A 59 32.43 2.89 8.91
CA LEU A 59 33.33 1.73 8.89
C LEU A 59 34.75 2.14 8.49
N ARG A 60 34.91 2.94 7.41
CA ARG A 60 36.23 3.44 7.01
C ARG A 60 36.89 4.23 8.12
N GLN A 61 36.16 5.14 8.76
CA GLN A 61 36.67 5.96 9.86
C GLN A 61 37.07 5.09 11.06
N ALA A 62 36.26 4.10 11.43
CA ALA A 62 36.56 3.16 12.50
C ALA A 62 37.81 2.33 12.19
N GLN A 63 37.93 1.82 10.97
CA GLN A 63 39.13 1.09 10.52
C GLN A 63 40.38 1.98 10.54
N ALA A 64 40.28 3.22 10.06
CA ALA A 64 41.39 4.17 10.08
C ALA A 64 41.80 4.51 11.52
N ALA A 65 40.83 4.77 12.40
CA ALA A 65 41.08 5.03 13.82
C ALA A 65 41.75 3.84 14.52
N GLN A 66 41.30 2.60 14.24
CA GLN A 66 41.94 1.41 14.78
C GLN A 66 43.36 1.21 14.26
N ARG A 67 43.60 1.41 12.96
CA ARG A 67 44.95 1.39 12.39
C ARG A 67 45.87 2.42 13.03
N ALA A 68 45.38 3.65 13.25
CA ALA A 68 46.13 4.69 13.93
C ALA A 68 46.45 4.33 15.39
N ARG A 69 45.49 3.71 16.11
CA ARG A 69 45.72 3.20 17.48
C ARG A 69 46.77 2.08 17.51
N PHE A 70 46.69 1.13 16.57
CA PHE A 70 47.69 0.06 16.47
C PHE A 70 49.08 0.62 16.18
N ALA A 71 49.19 1.57 15.24
CA ALA A 71 50.44 2.25 14.93
C ALA A 71 51.01 3.00 16.15
N GLY A 72 50.17 3.72 16.89
CA GLY A 72 50.59 4.42 18.12
C GLY A 72 51.02 3.49 19.26
N GLY A 73 50.54 2.25 19.26
CA GLY A 73 50.94 1.20 20.22
C GLY A 73 52.09 0.31 19.76
N GLY A 74 52.70 0.58 18.60
CA GLY A 74 53.77 -0.27 18.03
C GLY A 74 53.28 -1.63 17.51
N ILE A 75 51.97 -1.83 17.42
CA ILE A 75 51.36 -3.06 16.90
C ILE A 75 51.15 -2.88 15.40
N ASN A 76 51.74 -3.77 14.61
CA ASN A 76 51.44 -3.77 13.19
C ASN A 76 49.99 -4.20 12.97
N ALA A 77 49.20 -3.36 12.27
CA ALA A 77 47.82 -3.66 11.90
C ALA A 77 47.68 -4.92 11.02
N SER A 78 48.79 -5.38 10.43
CA SER A 78 48.90 -6.64 9.68
C SER A 78 49.07 -7.89 10.56
N SER A 79 49.22 -7.76 11.89
CA SER A 79 49.32 -8.92 12.78
C SER A 79 47.96 -9.64 12.89
N GLY A 80 47.98 -10.96 13.05
CA GLY A 80 46.80 -11.82 12.92
C GLY A 80 45.60 -11.37 13.77
N SER A 81 45.82 -10.97 15.02
CA SER A 81 44.73 -10.52 15.91
C SER A 81 44.16 -9.16 15.51
N ALA A 82 45.00 -8.23 15.05
CA ALA A 82 44.56 -6.91 14.60
C ALA A 82 43.76 -6.99 13.29
N SER A 83 44.17 -7.85 12.36
CA SER A 83 43.41 -8.07 11.11
C SER A 83 42.05 -8.73 11.35
N SER A 84 41.97 -9.66 12.31
CA SER A 84 40.71 -10.32 12.68
C SER A 84 39.68 -9.34 13.23
N LEU A 85 40.10 -8.39 14.07
CA LEU A 85 39.22 -7.34 14.61
C LEU A 85 38.70 -6.41 13.51
N LEU A 86 39.58 -5.98 12.60
CA LEU A 86 39.20 -5.12 11.46
C LEU A 86 38.24 -5.84 10.49
N SER A 87 38.48 -7.14 10.24
CA SER A 87 37.60 -7.97 9.41
C SER A 87 36.25 -8.24 10.10
N GLY A 88 36.24 -8.47 11.41
CA GLY A 88 35.01 -8.63 12.19
C GLY A 88 34.14 -7.38 12.16
N LEU A 89 34.75 -6.20 12.29
CA LEU A 89 34.06 -4.91 12.15
C LEU A 89 33.44 -4.72 10.76
N ALA A 90 34.16 -5.11 9.71
CA ALA A 90 33.62 -5.05 8.35
C ALA A 90 32.41 -5.98 8.20
N ARG A 91 32.52 -7.24 8.65
CA ARG A 91 31.42 -8.22 8.63
C ARG A 91 30.19 -7.73 9.40
N GLN A 92 30.38 -7.17 10.59
CA GLN A 92 29.28 -6.65 11.40
C GLN A 92 28.53 -5.51 10.69
N VAL A 93 29.25 -4.64 9.98
CA VAL A 93 28.61 -3.56 9.20
C VAL A 93 27.89 -4.13 7.98
N ASP A 94 28.48 -5.12 7.29
CA ASP A 94 27.85 -5.77 6.14
C ASP A 94 26.57 -6.52 6.54
N GLU A 95 26.60 -7.27 7.64
CA GLU A 95 25.41 -7.92 8.23
C GLU A 95 24.34 -6.89 8.58
N ALA A 96 24.72 -5.80 9.26
CA ALA A 96 23.76 -4.77 9.63
C ALA A 96 23.14 -4.05 8.41
N ILE A 97 23.88 -3.89 7.31
CA ILE A 97 23.36 -3.38 6.03
C ILE A 97 22.38 -4.39 5.41
N ALA A 98 22.72 -5.68 5.43
CA ALA A 98 21.87 -6.75 4.90
C ALA A 98 20.54 -6.84 5.67
N ASP A 99 20.59 -6.81 7.00
CA ASP A 99 19.42 -6.82 7.88
C ASP A 99 18.53 -5.60 7.64
N THR A 100 19.13 -4.41 7.54
CA THR A 100 18.36 -3.20 7.25
C THR A 100 17.70 -3.28 5.86
N SER A 101 18.41 -3.83 4.87
CA SER A 101 17.86 -4.05 3.53
C SER A 101 16.70 -5.05 3.53
N SER A 102 16.76 -6.10 4.35
CA SER A 102 15.68 -7.09 4.44
C SER A 102 14.44 -6.49 5.09
N LEU A 103 14.60 -5.71 6.17
CA LEU A 103 13.52 -4.96 6.82
C LEU A 103 12.87 -3.93 5.89
N ASN A 104 13.67 -3.18 5.13
CA ASN A 104 13.16 -2.21 4.16
C ASN A 104 12.37 -2.90 3.04
N LYS A 105 12.85 -4.05 2.55
CA LYS A 105 12.12 -4.87 1.58
C LYS A 105 10.77 -5.30 2.14
N LEU A 106 10.74 -5.80 3.38
CA LEU A 106 9.50 -6.21 4.05
C LEU A 106 8.51 -5.03 4.20
N ARG A 107 9.03 -3.84 4.50
CA ARG A 107 8.23 -2.61 4.59
C ARG A 107 7.63 -2.21 3.24
N ILE A 108 8.42 -2.27 2.17
CA ILE A 108 7.96 -2.01 0.81
C ILE A 108 6.89 -3.03 0.38
N ASP A 109 7.11 -4.31 0.68
CA ASP A 109 6.17 -5.39 0.39
C ASP A 109 4.84 -5.18 1.14
N GLY A 110 4.89 -4.75 2.40
CA GLY A 110 3.71 -4.36 3.18
C GLY A 110 2.94 -3.20 2.56
N ILE A 111 3.63 -2.13 2.13
CA ILE A 111 3.01 -0.97 1.45
C ILE A 111 2.37 -1.39 0.12
N ASN A 112 3.04 -2.25 -0.64
CA ASN A 112 2.51 -2.75 -1.92
C ASN A 112 1.27 -3.64 -1.69
N SER A 113 1.30 -4.50 -0.68
CA SER A 113 0.18 -5.37 -0.30
C SER A 113 -1.03 -4.56 0.17
N SER A 114 -0.83 -3.55 1.04
CA SER A 114 -1.91 -2.68 1.51
C SER A 114 -2.53 -1.88 0.37
N ALA A 115 -1.72 -1.37 -0.56
CA ALA A 115 -2.21 -0.66 -1.74
C ALA A 115 -3.01 -1.58 -2.67
N ALA A 116 -2.60 -2.84 -2.83
CA ALA A 116 -3.34 -3.84 -3.61
C ALA A 116 -4.70 -4.17 -2.97
N ALA A 117 -4.73 -4.36 -1.64
CA ALA A 117 -5.97 -4.61 -0.90
C ALA A 117 -6.94 -3.41 -0.97
N GLN A 118 -6.43 -2.19 -0.86
CA GLN A 118 -7.24 -0.97 -1.02
C GLN A 118 -7.86 -0.88 -2.43
N ARG A 119 -7.09 -1.20 -3.48
CA ARG A 119 -7.64 -1.28 -4.85
C ARG A 119 -8.74 -2.32 -4.98
N ALA A 120 -8.54 -3.52 -4.44
CA ALA A 120 -9.53 -4.59 -4.49
C ALA A 120 -10.84 -4.18 -3.79
N SER A 121 -10.75 -3.50 -2.64
CA SER A 121 -11.91 -2.98 -1.89
C SER A 121 -12.69 -1.88 -2.65
N LEU A 122 -11.99 -1.04 -3.42
CA LEU A 122 -12.63 -0.02 -4.26
C LEU A 122 -13.36 -0.62 -5.49
N LEU A 123 -12.90 -1.78 -5.96
CA LEU A 123 -13.47 -2.49 -7.12
C LEU A 123 -14.61 -3.45 -6.77
N SER A 124 -14.69 -3.94 -5.52
CA SER A 124 -15.72 -4.90 -5.08
C SER A 124 -17.05 -4.26 -4.65
N LYS A 125 -17.04 -2.98 -4.28
CA LYS A 125 -18.24 -2.21 -3.87
C LYS A 125 -19.37 -1.98 -4.90
N PRO A 126 -19.28 -2.21 -6.22
CA PRO A 126 -20.38 -1.90 -7.14
C PRO A 126 -21.46 -2.99 -7.27
N ARG A 127 -21.27 -4.21 -6.73
CA ARG A 127 -22.16 -5.35 -7.06
C ARG A 127 -23.36 -5.54 -6.14
N GLU A 128 -23.28 -5.16 -4.87
CA GLU A 128 -24.38 -5.40 -3.91
C GLU A 128 -25.56 -4.45 -4.09
N THR A 129 -25.33 -3.21 -4.55
CA THR A 129 -26.41 -2.22 -4.69
C THR A 129 -27.29 -2.43 -5.92
N LEU A 130 -26.82 -3.17 -6.93
CA LEU A 130 -27.57 -3.43 -8.16
C LEU A 130 -28.55 -4.60 -8.04
N LEU A 131 -28.25 -5.63 -7.26
CA LEU A 131 -29.16 -6.77 -7.06
C LEU A 131 -30.23 -6.51 -6.00
N GLY A 132 -29.94 -5.71 -4.96
CA GLY A 132 -30.93 -5.34 -3.94
C GLY A 132 -32.05 -4.44 -4.46
N GLY A 133 -31.76 -3.56 -5.43
CA GLY A 133 -32.78 -2.71 -6.05
C GLY A 133 -33.79 -3.48 -6.92
N PHE A 134 -33.38 -4.61 -7.52
CA PHE A 134 -34.28 -5.44 -8.31
C PHE A 134 -35.20 -6.32 -7.44
N SER A 135 -34.75 -6.77 -6.27
CA SER A 135 -35.60 -7.54 -5.35
C SER A 135 -36.72 -6.70 -4.74
N ASP A 136 -36.47 -5.42 -4.43
CA ASP A 136 -37.50 -4.53 -3.91
C ASP A 136 -38.57 -4.19 -4.96
N ILE A 137 -38.18 -4.06 -6.23
CA ILE A 137 -39.13 -3.78 -7.32
C ILE A 137 -40.00 -5.01 -7.63
N LEU A 138 -39.44 -6.22 -7.57
CA LEU A 138 -40.23 -7.45 -7.77
C LEU A 138 -41.16 -7.75 -6.58
N THR A 139 -40.76 -7.38 -5.35
CA THR A 139 -41.59 -7.57 -4.14
C THR A 139 -42.69 -6.51 -4.04
N ALA A 140 -42.45 -5.26 -4.48
CA ALA A 140 -43.48 -4.22 -4.53
C ALA A 140 -44.49 -4.44 -5.67
N GLY A 141 -44.14 -5.20 -6.71
CA GLY A 141 -45.02 -5.53 -7.84
C GLY A 141 -45.90 -6.77 -7.63
N ILE A 142 -45.57 -7.64 -6.67
CA ILE A 142 -46.25 -8.93 -6.44
C ILE A 142 -46.61 -9.05 -4.95
N GLY A 143 -47.58 -8.23 -4.50
CA GLY A 143 -48.20 -8.33 -3.18
C GLY A 143 -49.68 -7.93 -3.28
N PRO A 144 -50.62 -8.73 -2.76
CA PRO A 144 -52.00 -8.74 -3.23
C PRO A 144 -52.73 -7.46 -2.83
N LYS A 145 -53.50 -6.91 -3.79
CA LYS A 145 -54.59 -5.98 -3.49
C LYS A 145 -55.61 -6.70 -2.59
N GLY A 146 -55.40 -6.61 -1.29
CA GLY A 146 -56.36 -6.96 -0.25
C GLY A 146 -57.51 -5.95 -0.28
N LEU A 147 -58.50 -6.28 -1.10
CA LEU A 147 -59.84 -5.70 -1.11
C LEU A 147 -60.43 -5.84 0.31
N ASN A 148 -60.46 -4.78 1.10
CA ASN A 148 -61.36 -4.69 2.26
C ASN A 148 -62.53 -3.77 1.89
N LEU A 149 -63.43 -4.35 1.08
CA LEU A 149 -64.84 -4.00 1.08
C LEU A 149 -65.51 -4.75 2.25
N PHE A 150 -66.47 -4.08 2.91
CA PHE A 150 -67.44 -4.57 3.89
C PHE A 150 -67.04 -4.73 5.37
N GLY A 151 -67.75 -3.97 6.23
CA GLY A 151 -68.38 -4.57 7.40
C GLY A 151 -68.31 -3.81 8.73
N LYS A 152 -69.00 -2.66 8.86
CA LYS A 152 -70.15 -2.42 9.76
C LYS A 152 -70.42 -0.93 9.94
#